data_AF-Q3Z634-F1
#
_entry.id   AF-Q3Z634-F1
#
_cell.length_a   1.000
_cell.length_b   1.000
_cell.length_c   1.000
_cell.angle_alpha   90.00
_cell.angle_beta   90.00
_cell.angle_gamma   90.00
#
_symmetry.space_group_name_H-M   'P 1'
#
loop_
_entity.id
_entity.type
_entity.pdbx_description
1 polymer ?
#
loop_
_entity_poly.entity_id
_entity_poly.type
_entity_poly.pdbx_seq_one_letter_code
_entity_poly.pdbx_strand_id
1 'polypeptide(L)'
;MSGLIPLFKKELKEQWKTYKTLIVAIAFAFFGISTPLILAYLPQIIEMSGQGGDIPVVMPDPTPLMSMQEFGQTMLQVGVLICILIAMGAISGERDKGTAMLTLSKPVSRGAFVMSKYLALGLLVLVSMLLGAGLCYWYTVMLIGDFSFMPFLGSTLLMSLFLLLCLAVTLFFSSFFKSSLAAGGTALVILIAQGLATQLPWIGQFLPGNLSSWSTRLLSASSDPAWGALAVSIAIIGLCLYFARIRLERKEL
;
A
#
# COMPACT_ATOMS: atom_id res chain seq x y z
N MET A 1 -9.99 -12.46 -27.33
CA MET A 1 -9.72 -13.69 -26.54
C MET A 1 -9.22 -13.28 -25.16
N SER A 2 -10.03 -13.48 -24.11
CA SER A 2 -9.72 -13.01 -22.74
C SER A 2 -8.83 -14.00 -21.98
N GLY A 3 -7.52 -13.91 -22.21
CA GLY A 3 -6.52 -14.67 -21.43
C GLY A 3 -6.26 -14.13 -20.01
N LEU A 4 -7.11 -13.22 -19.50
CA LEU A 4 -6.91 -12.57 -18.19
C LEU A 4 -7.05 -13.56 -17.04
N ILE A 5 -8.11 -14.38 -17.02
CA ILE A 5 -8.35 -15.36 -15.96
C ILE A 5 -7.20 -16.38 -15.84
N PRO A 6 -6.74 -17.05 -16.92
CA PRO A 6 -5.64 -18.00 -16.79
C PRO A 6 -4.33 -17.34 -16.38
N LEU A 7 -4.04 -16.11 -16.83
CA LEU A 7 -2.88 -15.36 -16.37
C LEU A 7 -2.99 -14.99 -14.90
N PHE A 8 -4.14 -14.51 -14.44
CA PHE A 8 -4.37 -14.18 -13.04
C PHE A 8 -4.17 -15.40 -12.13
N LYS A 9 -4.71 -16.56 -12.51
CA LYS A 9 -4.47 -17.83 -11.78
C LYS A 9 -3.00 -18.23 -11.76
N LYS A 10 -2.27 -18.01 -12.86
CA LYS A 10 -0.81 -18.23 -12.92
C LYS A 10 -0.10 -17.33 -11.89
N GLU A 11 -0.40 -16.03 -11.89
CA GLU A 11 0.24 -15.07 -10.98
C GLU A 11 -0.03 -15.42 -9.50
N LEU A 12 -1.27 -15.78 -9.14
CA LEU A 12 -1.59 -16.22 -7.77
C LEU A 12 -0.81 -17.48 -7.37
N LYS A 13 -0.70 -18.46 -8.27
CA LYS A 13 0.04 -19.69 -8.02
C LYS A 13 1.53 -19.41 -7.84
N GLU A 14 2.08 -18.49 -8.61
CA GLU A 14 3.47 -18.04 -8.48
C GLU A 14 3.70 -17.34 -7.14
N GLN A 15 2.85 -16.39 -6.76
CA GLN A 15 2.93 -15.70 -5.47
C GLN A 15 2.91 -16.68 -4.28
N TRP A 16 2.06 -17.71 -4.36
CA TRP A 16 1.96 -18.74 -3.32
C TRP A 16 3.22 -19.62 -3.28
N LYS A 17 3.71 -20.08 -4.44
CA LYS A 17 4.90 -20.94 -4.52
C LYS A 17 6.19 -20.23 -4.15
N THR A 18 6.29 -18.92 -4.39
CA THR A 18 7.44 -18.10 -4.02
C THR A 18 7.36 -17.61 -2.58
N TYR A 19 6.37 -18.07 -1.80
CA TYR A 19 6.10 -17.60 -0.43
C TYR A 19 5.86 -16.09 -0.32
N LYS A 20 5.66 -15.39 -1.45
CA LYS A 20 5.46 -13.94 -1.50
C LYS A 20 4.21 -13.54 -0.71
N THR A 21 3.13 -14.31 -0.87
CA THR A 21 1.89 -14.11 -0.11
C THR A 21 2.12 -14.21 1.40
N LEU A 22 2.89 -15.21 1.84
CA LEU A 22 3.18 -15.42 3.26
C LEU A 22 4.06 -14.31 3.82
N ILE A 23 5.13 -13.93 3.12
CA ILE A 23 6.04 -12.86 3.55
C ILE A 23 5.29 -11.54 3.72
N VAL A 24 4.45 -11.17 2.74
CA VAL A 24 3.69 -9.91 2.81
C VAL A 24 2.60 -9.98 3.89
N ALA A 25 1.87 -11.09 4.00
CA ALA A 25 0.87 -11.26 5.06
C ALA A 25 1.50 -11.17 6.46
N ILE A 26 2.65 -11.82 6.66
CA ILE A 26 3.40 -11.76 7.93
C ILE A 26 3.89 -10.34 8.20
N ALA A 27 4.40 -9.62 7.21
CA ALA A 27 4.84 -8.24 7.39
C ALA A 27 3.69 -7.33 7.85
N PHE A 28 2.55 -7.37 7.16
CA PHE A 28 1.37 -6.57 7.56
C PHE A 28 0.82 -7.01 8.92
N ALA A 29 0.79 -8.31 9.21
CA ALA A 29 0.37 -8.82 10.52
C ALA A 29 1.29 -8.36 11.64
N PHE A 30 2.61 -8.42 11.41
CA PHE A 30 3.62 -8.01 12.36
C PHE A 30 3.43 -6.55 12.76
N PHE A 31 3.33 -5.65 11.77
CA PHE A 31 3.10 -4.23 12.07
C PHE A 31 1.71 -3.98 12.65
N GLY A 32 0.68 -4.72 12.22
CA GLY A 32 -0.66 -4.64 12.79
C GLY A 32 -0.72 -4.97 14.29
N ILE A 33 0.04 -5.97 14.74
CA ILE A 33 0.15 -6.32 16.17
C ILE A 33 1.08 -5.36 16.91
N SER A 34 2.22 -5.03 16.29
CA SER A 34 3.28 -4.25 16.94
C SER A 34 2.84 -2.83 17.26
N THR A 35 2.05 -2.18 16.40
CA THR A 35 1.62 -0.80 16.62
C THR A 35 0.82 -0.60 17.91
N PRO A 36 -0.31 -1.30 18.16
CA PRO A 36 -1.06 -1.17 19.42
C PRO A 36 -0.23 -1.62 20.62
N LEU A 37 0.60 -2.65 20.46
CA LEU A 37 1.45 -3.16 21.52
C LEU A 37 2.48 -2.10 21.98
N ILE A 38 3.21 -1.52 21.04
CA ILE A 38 4.20 -0.47 21.33
C ILE A 38 3.50 0.73 21.95
N LEU A 39 2.33 1.13 21.44
CA LEU A 39 1.60 2.28 21.97
C LEU A 39 1.12 2.06 23.41
N ALA A 40 0.59 0.86 23.72
CA ALA A 40 0.11 0.54 25.07
C ALA A 40 1.25 0.54 26.11
N TYR A 41 2.45 0.10 25.72
CA TYR A 41 3.62 0.04 26.61
C TYR A 41 4.55 1.25 26.50
N LEU A 42 4.26 2.22 25.64
CA LEU A 42 5.09 3.41 25.41
C LEU A 42 5.41 4.17 26.72
N PRO A 43 4.44 4.42 27.63
CA PRO A 43 4.73 5.12 28.87
C PRO A 43 5.74 4.35 29.75
N GLN A 44 5.60 3.02 29.84
CA GLN A 44 6.48 2.16 30.62
C GLN A 44 7.89 2.11 30.03
N ILE A 45 8.01 2.06 28.70
CA ILE A 45 9.31 2.09 28.01
C ILE A 45 10.09 3.37 28.36
N ILE A 46 9.39 4.50 28.47
CA ILE A 46 10.01 5.80 28.75
C ILE A 46 10.36 5.93 30.22
N GLU A 47 9.52 5.44 31.12
CA GLU A 47 9.81 5.35 32.55
C GLU A 47 11.07 4.49 32.81
N MET A 48 11.16 3.34 32.14
CA MET A 48 12.35 2.47 32.21
C MET A 48 13.61 3.07 31.59
N SER A 49 13.50 4.05 30.69
CA SER A 49 14.65 4.70 30.04
C SER A 49 15.36 5.74 30.92
N GLY A 50 14.87 5.99 32.14
CA GLY A 50 15.45 6.95 33.07
C GLY A 50 15.17 8.42 32.74
N GLN A 51 14.40 8.71 31.68
CA GLN A 51 13.99 10.06 31.30
C GLN A 51 12.86 10.63 32.19
N GLY A 52 12.31 9.84 33.12
CA GLY A 52 11.26 10.26 34.06
C GLY A 52 11.75 11.02 35.31
N GLY A 53 13.06 11.28 35.45
CA GLY A 53 13.66 11.81 36.69
C GLY A 53 13.67 13.33 36.85
N ASP A 54 13.88 14.10 35.77
CA ASP A 54 14.13 15.56 35.86
C ASP A 54 13.14 16.43 35.06
N ILE A 55 12.36 15.83 34.16
CA ILE A 55 11.30 16.53 33.42
C ILE A 55 10.04 15.66 33.55
N PRO A 56 8.95 16.14 34.18
CA PRO A 56 7.70 15.40 34.20
C PRO A 56 7.15 15.38 32.76
N VAL A 57 7.54 14.36 32.00
CA VAL A 57 6.93 14.04 30.72
C VAL A 57 5.56 13.46 31.04
N VAL A 58 4.56 14.34 31.19
CA VAL A 58 3.16 13.95 31.25
C VAL A 58 2.80 13.42 29.87
N MET A 59 2.99 12.13 29.65
CA MET A 59 2.50 11.49 28.44
C MET A 59 0.98 11.36 28.52
N PRO A 60 0.26 11.74 27.46
CA PRO A 60 -1.15 11.44 27.36
C PRO A 60 -1.34 9.93 27.44
N ASP A 61 -2.37 9.48 28.15
CA ASP A 61 -2.72 8.06 28.18
C ASP A 61 -2.97 7.55 26.74
N PRO A 62 -2.50 6.34 26.39
CA PRO A 62 -2.70 5.78 25.07
C PRO A 62 -4.20 5.68 24.79
N THR A 63 -4.67 6.31 23.71
CA THR A 63 -6.08 6.24 23.29
C THR A 63 -6.25 5.28 22.11
N PRO A 64 -7.43 4.63 21.98
CA PRO A 64 -7.71 3.78 20.82
C PRO A 64 -7.59 4.55 19.48
N LEU A 65 -7.98 5.82 19.46
CA LEU A 65 -7.85 6.70 18.29
C LEU A 65 -6.37 6.85 17.87
N MET A 66 -5.48 7.10 18.83
CA MET A 66 -4.04 7.18 18.56
C MET A 66 -3.51 5.88 17.97
N SER A 67 -3.90 4.72 18.50
CA SER A 67 -3.50 3.41 17.98
C SER A 67 -3.86 3.24 16.50
N MET A 68 -5.10 3.58 16.13
CA MET A 68 -5.57 3.47 14.75
C MET A 68 -4.87 4.47 13.81
N GLN A 69 -4.57 5.68 14.30
CA GLN A 69 -3.83 6.68 13.52
C GLN A 69 -2.38 6.25 13.29
N GLU A 70 -1.70 5.75 14.32
CA GLU A 70 -0.33 5.25 14.24
C GLU A 70 -0.24 4.01 13.34
N PHE A 71 -1.24 3.12 13.41
CA PHE A 71 -1.32 1.98 12.50
C PHE A 71 -1.42 2.48 11.05
N GLY A 72 -2.26 3.50 10.82
CA GLY A 72 -2.37 4.14 9.53
C GLY A 72 -1.02 4.66 9.02
N GLN A 73 -0.32 5.46 9.80
CA GLN A 73 0.97 6.01 9.41
C GLN A 73 2.02 4.92 9.12
N THR A 74 2.07 3.90 9.97
CA THR A 74 2.95 2.74 9.80
C THR A 74 2.66 2.01 8.49
N MET A 75 1.39 1.77 8.17
CA MET A 75 0.98 1.11 6.93
C MET A 75 1.26 1.97 5.69
N LEU A 76 1.19 3.31 5.77
CA LEU A 76 1.58 4.17 4.65
C LEU A 76 3.09 4.11 4.41
N GLN A 77 3.90 4.11 5.47
CA GLN A 77 5.36 4.07 5.32
C GLN A 77 5.82 2.70 4.83
N VAL A 78 5.48 1.64 5.57
CA VAL A 78 5.92 0.28 5.27
C VAL A 78 5.17 -0.30 4.07
N GLY A 79 3.86 -0.08 3.98
CA GLY A 79 3.04 -0.63 2.90
C GLY A 79 3.43 -0.08 1.53
N VAL A 80 3.84 1.20 1.43
CA VAL A 80 4.37 1.77 0.18
C VAL A 80 5.65 1.05 -0.23
N LEU A 81 6.58 0.84 0.70
CA LEU A 81 7.82 0.10 0.42
C LEU A 81 7.53 -1.34 -0.01
N ILE A 82 6.62 -2.04 0.67
CA ILE A 82 6.22 -3.39 0.27
C ILE A 82 5.62 -3.39 -1.14
N CYS A 83 4.72 -2.46 -1.45
CA CYS A 83 4.12 -2.32 -2.79
C CYS A 83 5.20 -2.12 -3.86
N ILE A 84 6.18 -1.27 -3.58
CA ILE A 84 7.30 -1.04 -4.51
C ILE A 84 8.10 -2.33 -4.70
N LEU A 85 8.50 -3.00 -3.61
CA LEU A 85 9.33 -4.22 -3.68
C LEU A 85 8.66 -5.37 -4.44
N ILE A 86 7.36 -5.58 -4.22
CA ILE A 86 6.64 -6.68 -4.90
C ILE A 86 6.32 -6.37 -6.36
N ALA A 87 6.17 -5.10 -6.72
CA ALA A 87 5.78 -4.66 -8.07
C ALA A 87 6.97 -4.28 -8.95
N MET A 88 8.08 -3.81 -8.38
CA MET A 88 9.22 -3.28 -9.15
C MET A 88 9.77 -4.29 -10.15
N GLY A 89 9.80 -5.58 -9.79
CA GLY A 89 10.28 -6.68 -10.64
C GLY A 89 9.18 -7.43 -11.39
N ALA A 90 7.92 -7.04 -11.26
CA ALA A 90 6.81 -7.82 -11.80
C ALA A 90 6.77 -7.82 -13.33
N ILE A 91 7.19 -6.72 -13.98
CA ILE A 91 7.30 -6.63 -15.44
C ILE A 91 8.77 -6.61 -15.86
N SER A 92 9.59 -5.73 -15.28
CA SER A 92 11.01 -5.61 -15.60
C SER A 92 11.78 -6.91 -15.38
N GLY A 93 11.50 -7.64 -14.30
CA GLY A 93 12.18 -8.90 -13.99
C GLY A 93 11.84 -10.02 -14.98
N GLU A 94 10.60 -10.08 -15.47
CA GLU A 94 10.23 -11.03 -16.54
C GLU A 94 10.81 -10.64 -17.90
N ARG A 95 10.99 -9.35 -18.15
CA ARG A 95 11.65 -8.85 -19.36
C ARG A 95 13.14 -9.19 -19.36
N ASP A 96 13.79 -9.01 -18.22
CA ASP A 96 15.22 -9.30 -18.05
C ASP A 96 15.51 -10.80 -18.20
N LYS A 97 14.64 -11.65 -17.64
CA LYS A 97 14.74 -13.12 -17.74
C LYS A 97 14.22 -13.70 -19.07
N GLY A 98 13.73 -12.86 -19.99
CA GLY A 98 13.12 -13.30 -21.26
C GLY A 98 11.78 -14.06 -21.12
N THR A 99 11.28 -14.29 -19.91
CA THR A 99 10.01 -14.99 -19.66
C THR A 99 8.79 -14.20 -20.12
N ALA A 100 8.92 -12.87 -20.22
CA ALA A 100 7.90 -12.01 -20.83
C ALA A 100 7.63 -12.40 -22.29
N MET A 101 8.65 -12.72 -23.08
CA MET A 101 8.49 -13.16 -24.47
C MET A 101 7.80 -14.53 -24.56
N LEU A 102 8.16 -15.47 -23.69
CA LEU A 102 7.53 -16.79 -23.62
C LEU A 102 6.06 -16.75 -23.20
N THR A 103 5.67 -15.73 -22.43
CA THR A 103 4.27 -15.55 -22.01
C THR A 103 3.46 -14.85 -23.10
N LEU A 104 4.06 -13.89 -23.79
CA LEU A 104 3.42 -13.11 -24.87
C LEU A 104 3.42 -13.82 -26.24
N SER A 105 4.16 -14.92 -26.39
CA SER A 105 4.06 -15.80 -27.57
C SER A 105 2.75 -16.59 -27.62
N LYS A 106 2.03 -16.67 -26.49
CA LYS A 106 0.66 -17.21 -26.43
C LYS A 106 -0.32 -16.13 -26.88
N PRO A 107 -1.50 -16.48 -27.43
CA PRO A 107 -2.49 -15.52 -27.93
C PRO A 107 -3.20 -14.78 -26.79
N VAL A 108 -2.45 -13.92 -26.09
CA VAL A 108 -2.91 -13.17 -24.92
C VAL A 108 -2.61 -11.70 -25.14
N SER A 109 -3.59 -10.84 -24.84
CA SER A 109 -3.41 -9.40 -25.02
C SER A 109 -2.42 -8.85 -23.99
N ARG A 110 -1.59 -7.89 -24.41
CA ARG A 110 -0.65 -7.19 -23.52
C ARG A 110 -1.37 -6.45 -22.38
N GLY A 111 -2.60 -6.01 -22.62
CA GLY A 111 -3.49 -5.47 -21.58
C GLY A 111 -3.89 -6.51 -20.53
N ALA A 112 -4.22 -7.74 -20.94
CA ALA A 112 -4.54 -8.82 -19.99
C ALA A 112 -3.33 -9.20 -19.13
N PHE A 113 -2.11 -9.10 -19.67
CA PHE A 113 -0.86 -9.32 -18.93
C PHE A 113 -0.61 -8.28 -17.82
N VAL A 114 -0.77 -6.98 -18.13
CA VAL A 114 -0.63 -5.93 -17.10
C VAL A 114 -1.73 -6.05 -16.06
N MET A 115 -2.97 -6.24 -16.51
CA MET A 115 -4.13 -6.30 -15.61
C MET A 115 -4.07 -7.53 -14.69
N SER A 116 -3.63 -8.69 -15.18
CA SER A 116 -3.49 -9.88 -14.33
C SER A 116 -2.47 -9.66 -13.21
N LYS A 117 -1.35 -8.99 -13.51
CA LYS A 117 -0.32 -8.66 -12.50
C LYS A 117 -0.84 -7.66 -11.47
N TYR A 118 -1.49 -6.60 -11.93
CA TYR A 118 -2.09 -5.61 -11.05
C TYR A 118 -3.14 -6.23 -10.13
N LEU A 119 -4.06 -7.02 -10.67
CA LEU A 119 -5.10 -7.68 -9.87
C LEU A 119 -4.52 -8.69 -8.88
N ALA A 120 -3.53 -9.49 -9.28
CA ALA A 120 -2.94 -10.50 -8.39
C ALA A 120 -2.16 -9.86 -7.26
N LEU A 121 -1.33 -8.85 -7.54
CA LEU A 121 -0.59 -8.11 -6.51
C LEU A 121 -1.53 -7.26 -5.66
N GLY A 122 -2.56 -6.66 -6.26
CA GLY A 122 -3.57 -5.87 -5.56
C GLY A 122 -4.39 -6.71 -4.58
N LEU A 123 -4.81 -7.92 -4.99
CA LEU A 123 -5.50 -8.85 -4.09
C LEU A 123 -4.62 -9.23 -2.90
N LEU A 124 -3.34 -9.51 -3.15
CA LEU A 124 -2.37 -9.82 -2.11
C LEU A 124 -2.24 -8.67 -1.10
N VAL A 125 -2.08 -7.43 -1.58
CA VAL A 125 -2.00 -6.24 -0.69
C VAL A 125 -3.30 -6.02 0.07
N LEU A 126 -4.46 -6.15 -0.57
CA LEU A 126 -5.76 -5.98 0.08
C LEU A 126 -5.97 -7.00 1.21
N VAL A 127 -5.74 -8.27 0.94
CA VAL A 127 -5.92 -9.34 1.94
C VAL A 127 -4.93 -9.16 3.09
N SER A 128 -3.67 -8.85 2.80
CA SER A 128 -2.66 -8.60 3.85
C SER A 128 -2.98 -7.35 4.68
N MET A 129 -3.46 -6.27 4.07
CA MET A 129 -3.87 -5.05 4.76
C MET A 129 -5.08 -5.30 5.67
N LEU A 130 -6.10 -6.01 5.19
CA LEU A 130 -7.27 -6.36 6.01
C LEU A 130 -6.89 -7.28 7.19
N LEU A 131 -5.96 -8.20 6.97
CA LEU A 131 -5.44 -9.06 8.03
C LEU A 131 -4.69 -8.24 9.09
N GLY A 132 -3.76 -7.37 8.67
CA GLY A 132 -3.04 -6.46 9.58
C GLY A 132 -3.98 -5.51 10.34
N ALA A 133 -4.97 -4.95 9.66
CA ALA A 133 -5.98 -4.08 10.26
C ALA A 133 -6.87 -4.83 11.26
N GLY A 134 -7.28 -6.06 10.95
CA GLY A 134 -8.05 -6.91 11.87
C GLY A 134 -7.28 -7.23 13.15
N LEU A 135 -5.98 -7.53 13.03
CA LEU A 135 -5.11 -7.75 14.18
C LEU A 135 -4.91 -6.47 14.99
N CYS A 136 -4.68 -5.33 14.33
CA CYS A 136 -4.55 -4.04 15.01
C CYS A 136 -5.81 -3.68 15.79
N TYR A 137 -6.98 -3.84 15.19
CA TYR A 137 -8.26 -3.60 15.84
C TYR A 137 -8.45 -4.50 17.06
N TRP A 138 -8.21 -5.80 16.90
CA TRP A 138 -8.36 -6.77 17.97
C TRP A 138 -7.44 -6.48 19.15
N TYR A 139 -6.15 -6.20 18.90
CA TYR A 139 -5.19 -5.87 19.94
C TYR A 139 -5.48 -4.51 20.60
N THR A 140 -5.96 -3.52 19.85
CA THR A 140 -6.33 -2.21 20.43
C THR A 140 -7.50 -2.34 21.40
N VAL A 141 -8.54 -3.08 21.01
CA VAL A 141 -9.71 -3.33 21.88
C VAL A 141 -9.31 -4.09 23.14
N MET A 142 -8.38 -5.05 23.03
CA MET A 142 -7.90 -5.81 24.19
C MET A 142 -6.98 -5.03 25.13
N LEU A 143 -6.10 -4.17 24.60
CA LEU A 143 -5.05 -3.51 25.39
C LEU A 143 -5.39 -2.09 25.83
N ILE A 144 -6.16 -1.35 25.03
CA ILE A 144 -6.33 0.11 25.19
C ILE A 144 -7.80 0.46 25.46
N GLY A 145 -8.72 -0.10 24.66
CA GLY A 145 -10.16 0.11 24.85
C GLY A 145 -10.97 0.07 23.57
N ASP A 146 -12.29 0.19 23.72
CA ASP A 146 -13.24 0.07 22.62
C ASP A 146 -13.15 1.24 21.62
N PHE A 147 -13.26 0.91 20.35
CA PHE A 147 -13.33 1.86 19.24
C PHE A 147 -14.39 1.43 18.23
N SER A 148 -15.01 2.37 17.53
CA SER A 148 -16.01 2.02 16.53
C SER A 148 -15.38 1.34 15.31
N PHE A 149 -15.90 0.18 14.94
CA PHE A 149 -15.39 -0.60 13.81
C PHE A 149 -15.60 0.11 12.45
N MET A 150 -16.72 0.82 12.27
CA MET A 150 -17.09 1.35 10.95
C MET A 150 -16.15 2.47 10.45
N PRO A 151 -15.76 3.47 11.27
CA PRO A 151 -14.76 4.45 10.87
C PRO A 151 -13.38 3.84 10.60
N PHE A 152 -13.00 2.82 11.38
CA PHE A 152 -11.73 2.11 11.20
C PHE A 152 -11.69 1.32 9.89
N LEU A 153 -12.77 0.64 9.55
CA LEU A 153 -12.89 -0.08 8.28
C LEU A 153 -12.83 0.88 7.08
N GLY A 154 -13.53 2.01 7.15
CA GLY A 154 -13.48 3.03 6.10
C GLY A 154 -12.07 3.63 5.93
N SER A 155 -11.36 3.87 7.03
CA SER A 155 -9.98 4.36 7.02
C SER A 155 -9.06 3.32 6.36
N THR A 156 -9.18 2.05 6.78
CA THR A 156 -8.43 0.92 6.20
C THR A 156 -8.66 0.78 4.70
N LEU A 157 -9.89 0.97 4.21
CA LEU A 157 -10.20 0.90 2.78
C LEU A 157 -9.60 2.06 1.98
N LEU A 158 -9.65 3.29 2.51
CA LEU A 158 -9.02 4.46 1.88
C LEU A 158 -7.50 4.27 1.75
N MET A 159 -6.88 3.75 2.81
CA MET A 159 -5.46 3.46 2.82
C MET A 159 -5.08 2.32 1.87
N SER A 160 -5.91 1.29 1.80
CA SER A 160 -5.78 0.21 0.84
C SER A 160 -5.81 0.73 -0.61
N LEU A 161 -6.71 1.67 -0.90
CA LEU A 161 -6.78 2.34 -2.21
C LEU A 161 -5.49 3.11 -2.53
N PHE A 162 -4.93 3.80 -1.54
CA PHE A 162 -3.64 4.49 -1.69
C PHE A 162 -2.50 3.51 -1.99
N LEU A 163 -2.42 2.37 -1.29
CA LEU A 163 -1.43 1.33 -1.59
C LEU A 163 -1.61 0.75 -2.99
N LEU A 164 -2.85 0.54 -3.43
CA LEU A 164 -3.17 0.12 -4.81
C LEU A 164 -2.74 1.15 -5.86
N LEU A 165 -2.76 2.44 -5.53
CA LEU A 165 -2.19 3.50 -6.37
C LEU A 165 -0.67 3.38 -6.47
N CYS A 166 0.02 3.22 -5.33
CA CYS A 166 1.47 3.03 -5.32
C CYS A 166 1.89 1.81 -6.14
N LEU A 167 1.11 0.74 -6.07
CA LEU A 167 1.29 -0.47 -6.86
C LEU A 167 1.14 -0.19 -8.37
N ALA A 168 0.10 0.55 -8.78
CA ALA A 168 -0.11 0.91 -10.17
C ALA A 168 1.03 1.78 -10.72
N VAL A 169 1.48 2.77 -9.95
CA VAL A 169 2.61 3.64 -10.30
C VAL A 169 3.90 2.82 -10.44
N THR A 170 4.16 1.89 -9.51
CA THR A 170 5.36 1.05 -9.58
C THR A 170 5.32 0.10 -10.78
N LEU A 171 4.17 -0.53 -11.05
CA LEU A 171 4.00 -1.38 -12.24
C LEU A 171 4.20 -0.60 -13.54
N PHE A 172 3.72 0.65 -13.59
CA PHE A 172 3.96 1.54 -14.71
C PHE A 172 5.46 1.74 -14.95
N PHE A 173 6.24 2.10 -13.93
CA PHE A 173 7.70 2.23 -14.08
C PHE A 173 8.41 0.90 -14.38
N SER A 174 7.91 -0.22 -13.84
CA SER A 174 8.40 -1.57 -14.18
C SER A 174 8.20 -1.91 -15.67
N SER A 175 7.24 -1.28 -16.35
CA SER A 175 7.08 -1.42 -17.81
C SER A 175 8.08 -0.58 -18.63
N PHE A 176 8.58 0.52 -18.06
CA PHE A 176 9.52 1.44 -18.69
C PHE A 176 10.95 0.92 -18.66
N PHE A 177 11.41 0.47 -17.50
CA PHE A 177 12.79 0.03 -17.28
C PHE A 177 12.97 -1.48 -17.47
N LYS A 178 14.16 -1.90 -17.92
CA LYS A 178 14.55 -3.32 -17.93
C LYS A 178 15.05 -3.79 -16.56
N SER A 179 15.70 -2.89 -15.81
CA SER A 179 16.16 -3.16 -14.44
C SER A 179 15.03 -2.94 -13.43
N SER A 180 14.78 -3.95 -12.59
CA SER A 180 13.84 -3.88 -11.47
C SER A 180 14.23 -2.81 -10.45
N LEU A 181 15.54 -2.60 -10.23
CA LEU A 181 16.03 -1.58 -9.30
C LEU A 181 15.74 -0.17 -9.82
N ALA A 182 15.94 0.07 -11.12
CA ALA A 182 15.62 1.36 -11.74
C ALA A 182 14.12 1.65 -11.70
N ALA A 183 13.27 0.63 -11.94
CA ALA A 183 11.82 0.76 -11.82
C ALA A 183 11.38 1.08 -10.39
N GLY A 184 11.90 0.36 -9.40
CA GLY A 184 11.57 0.58 -7.99
C GLY A 184 12.04 1.92 -7.47
N GLY A 185 13.30 2.30 -7.77
CA GLY A 185 13.89 3.56 -7.34
C GLY A 185 13.18 4.78 -7.93
N THR A 186 12.80 4.74 -9.21
CA THR A 186 12.04 5.84 -9.83
C THR A 186 10.63 5.95 -9.27
N ALA A 187 9.95 4.83 -9.05
CA ALA A 187 8.65 4.82 -8.39
C ALA A 187 8.72 5.40 -6.97
N LEU A 188 9.76 5.03 -6.20
CA LEU A 188 10.00 5.56 -4.85
C LEU A 188 10.15 7.08 -4.85
N VAL A 189 11.04 7.62 -5.68
CA VAL A 189 11.27 9.08 -5.77
C VAL A 189 9.98 9.83 -6.10
N ILE A 190 9.18 9.29 -7.02
CA ILE A 190 7.93 9.92 -7.45
C ILE A 190 6.86 9.87 -6.36
N LEU A 191 6.76 8.75 -5.64
CA LEU A 191 5.81 8.61 -4.53
C LEU A 191 6.18 9.51 -3.35
N ILE A 192 7.48 9.66 -3.03
CA ILE A 192 7.93 10.63 -2.02
C ILE A 192 7.64 12.06 -2.47
N ALA A 193 7.97 12.42 -3.71
CA ALA A 193 7.70 13.74 -4.25
C ALA A 193 6.20 14.08 -4.22
N GLN A 194 5.34 13.10 -4.52
CA GLN A 194 3.89 13.25 -4.42
C GLN A 194 3.44 13.47 -2.97
N GLY A 195 4.00 12.74 -2.01
CA GLY A 195 3.75 12.94 -0.58
C GLY A 195 4.10 14.37 -0.13
N LEU A 196 5.28 14.86 -0.51
CA LEU A 196 5.73 16.22 -0.22
C LEU A 196 4.82 17.28 -0.90
N ALA A 197 4.44 17.06 -2.16
CA ALA A 197 3.55 17.96 -2.89
C ALA A 197 2.15 18.06 -2.26
N THR A 198 1.72 17.05 -1.51
CA THR A 198 0.42 17.06 -0.83
C THR A 198 0.37 18.09 0.30
N GLN A 199 1.53 18.45 0.87
CA GLN A 199 1.63 19.47 1.92
C GLN A 199 1.42 20.90 1.39
N LEU A 200 1.38 21.08 0.06
CA LEU A 200 1.14 22.39 -0.55
C LEU A 200 -0.37 22.72 -0.55
N PRO A 201 -0.79 23.88 -0.02
CA PRO A 201 -2.20 24.18 0.22
C PRO A 201 -3.06 24.28 -1.05
N TRP A 202 -2.47 24.59 -2.22
CA TRP A 202 -3.23 24.89 -3.44
C TRP A 202 -3.52 23.64 -4.28
N ILE A 203 -2.62 22.65 -4.24
CA ILE A 203 -2.67 21.41 -5.04
C ILE A 203 -2.96 20.20 -4.16
N GLY A 204 -2.63 20.28 -2.86
CA GLY A 204 -2.73 19.20 -1.89
C GLY A 204 -4.11 18.56 -1.80
N GLN A 205 -5.18 19.35 -1.92
CA GLN A 205 -6.56 18.87 -1.80
C GLN A 205 -6.96 17.80 -2.84
N PHE A 206 -6.35 17.81 -4.02
CA PHE A 206 -6.62 16.86 -5.11
C PHE A 206 -5.58 15.74 -5.21
N LEU A 207 -4.45 15.86 -4.51
CA LEU A 207 -3.38 14.87 -4.61
C LEU A 207 -3.75 13.58 -3.88
N PRO A 208 -3.24 12.43 -4.35
CA PRO A 208 -3.46 11.13 -3.71
C PRO A 208 -3.08 11.07 -2.23
N GLY A 209 -2.12 11.89 -1.80
CA GLY A 209 -1.72 11.97 -0.40
C GLY A 209 -2.84 12.48 0.49
N ASN A 210 -3.81 13.22 -0.03
CA ASN A 210 -4.95 13.68 0.75
C ASN A 210 -5.91 12.53 1.12
N LEU A 211 -5.73 11.33 0.56
CA LEU A 211 -6.42 10.14 1.07
C LEU A 211 -5.94 9.74 2.46
N SER A 212 -4.67 9.96 2.80
CA SER A 212 -4.18 9.65 4.15
C SER A 212 -4.71 10.65 5.18
N SER A 213 -4.82 11.93 4.82
CA SER A 213 -5.45 12.92 5.69
C SER A 213 -6.96 12.69 5.82
N TRP A 214 -7.62 12.19 4.78
CA TRP A 214 -9.02 11.82 4.86
C TRP A 214 -9.22 10.56 5.72
N SER A 215 -8.34 9.56 5.60
CA SER A 215 -8.42 8.35 6.43
C SER A 215 -8.25 8.65 7.92
N THR A 216 -7.36 9.57 8.30
CA THR A 216 -7.21 10.00 9.70
C THR A 216 -8.40 10.81 10.19
N ARG A 217 -8.96 11.71 9.38
CA ARG A 217 -10.18 12.47 9.72
C ARG A 217 -11.40 11.59 9.91
N LEU A 218 -11.49 10.49 9.14
CA LEU A 218 -12.57 9.54 9.30
C LEU A 218 -12.55 8.87 10.69
N LEU A 219 -11.36 8.60 11.23
CA LEU A 219 -11.19 8.06 12.59
C LEU A 219 -11.62 9.05 13.68
N SER A 220 -11.44 10.36 13.47
CA SER A 220 -11.84 11.41 14.41
C SER A 220 -13.28 11.91 14.21
N ALA A 221 -14.13 11.14 13.54
CA ALA A 221 -15.53 11.48 13.20
C ALA A 221 -15.71 12.81 12.44
N SER A 222 -14.64 13.31 11.82
CA SER A 222 -14.65 14.55 11.04
C SER A 222 -15.01 14.23 9.58
N SER A 223 -16.10 14.81 9.10
CA SER A 223 -16.78 14.32 7.88
C SER A 223 -16.39 15.01 6.58
N ASP A 224 -15.37 15.85 6.56
CA ASP A 224 -14.95 16.55 5.33
C ASP A 224 -14.42 15.56 4.29
N PRO A 225 -15.22 15.21 3.27
CA PRO A 225 -14.89 14.10 2.41
C PRO A 225 -14.01 14.56 1.26
N ALA A 226 -12.86 13.91 1.09
CA ALA A 226 -11.92 14.20 0.01
C ALA A 226 -12.27 13.45 -1.29
N TRP A 227 -13.51 13.58 -1.78
CA TRP A 227 -13.98 12.91 -3.00
C TRP A 227 -13.11 13.24 -4.23
N GLY A 228 -12.61 14.48 -4.31
CA GLY A 228 -11.70 14.91 -5.37
C GLY A 228 -10.40 14.12 -5.38
N ALA A 229 -9.77 13.91 -4.23
CA ALA A 229 -8.55 13.12 -4.12
C ALA A 229 -8.79 11.65 -4.51
N LEU A 230 -9.92 11.07 -4.07
CA LEU A 230 -10.30 9.70 -4.45
C LEU A 230 -10.50 9.56 -5.96
N ALA A 231 -11.22 10.49 -6.60
CA ALA A 231 -11.43 10.48 -8.04
C ALA A 231 -10.10 10.60 -8.81
N VAL A 232 -9.22 11.50 -8.37
CA VAL A 232 -7.87 11.67 -8.95
C VAL A 232 -7.04 10.41 -8.77
N SER A 233 -7.08 9.76 -7.61
CA SER A 233 -6.37 8.49 -7.38
C SER A 233 -6.84 7.38 -8.31
N ILE A 234 -8.15 7.21 -8.48
CA ILE A 234 -8.71 6.23 -9.41
C ILE A 234 -8.30 6.57 -10.85
N ALA A 235 -8.33 7.84 -11.23
CA ALA A 235 -7.89 8.30 -12.54
C ALA A 235 -6.41 8.00 -12.79
N ILE A 236 -5.53 8.26 -11.81
CA ILE A 236 -4.09 7.96 -11.88
C ILE A 236 -3.86 6.45 -12.03
N ILE A 237 -4.58 5.61 -11.27
CA ILE A 237 -4.51 4.15 -11.42
C ILE A 237 -4.86 3.75 -12.86
N GLY A 238 -6.00 4.24 -13.37
CA GLY A 238 -6.43 3.96 -14.73
C GLY A 238 -5.42 4.40 -15.79
N LEU A 239 -4.87 5.61 -15.66
CA LEU A 239 -3.85 6.16 -16.56
C LEU A 239 -2.55 5.35 -16.51
N CYS A 240 -2.05 5.01 -15.32
CA CYS A 240 -0.85 4.19 -15.17
C CYS A 240 -0.99 2.83 -15.85
N LEU A 241 -2.13 2.15 -15.64
CA LEU A 241 -2.41 0.85 -16.28
C LEU A 241 -2.58 0.99 -17.80
N TYR A 242 -3.24 2.05 -18.26
CA TYR A 242 -3.41 2.34 -19.67
C TYR A 242 -2.08 2.62 -20.39
N PHE A 243 -1.23 3.48 -19.82
CA PHE A 243 0.08 3.78 -20.41
C PHE A 243 1.04 2.60 -20.31
N ALA A 244 0.99 1.81 -19.24
CA ALA A 244 1.77 0.57 -19.14
C ALA A 244 1.40 -0.41 -20.28
N ARG A 245 0.10 -0.53 -20.58
CA ARG A 245 -0.39 -1.32 -21.73
C ARG A 245 0.16 -0.79 -23.05
N ILE A 246 -0.02 0.50 -23.36
CA ILE A 246 0.46 1.09 -24.63
C ILE A 246 1.97 0.91 -24.78
N ARG A 247 2.72 1.10 -23.70
CA ARG A 247 4.17 0.99 -23.75
C ARG A 247 4.61 -0.41 -24.10
N LEU A 248 3.94 -1.43 -23.56
CA LEU A 248 4.17 -2.81 -23.93
C LEU A 248 3.74 -3.09 -25.35
N GLU A 249 2.67 -2.48 -25.89
CA GLU A 249 2.26 -2.59 -27.30
C GLU A 249 3.30 -2.01 -28.27
N ARG A 250 3.96 -0.91 -27.92
CA ARG A 250 4.97 -0.26 -28.78
C ARG A 250 6.38 -0.84 -28.70
N LYS A 251 6.73 -1.58 -27.64
CA LYS A 251 8.03 -2.27 -27.57
C LYS A 251 7.85 -3.64 -28.21
N GLU A 252 8.46 -3.84 -29.37
CA GLU A 252 8.76 -5.19 -29.85
C GLU A 252 9.66 -5.82 -28.78
N LEU A 253 9.14 -6.88 -28.15
CA LEU A 253 9.81 -7.64 -27.11
C LEU A 253 10.45 -8.84 -27.77
#